data_AF-A0A2P7UH87-F1
#
_entry.id   AF-A0A2P7UH87-F1
#
_cell.length_a   1.000
_cell.length_b   1.000
_cell.length_c   1.000
_cell.angle_alpha   90.00
_cell.angle_beta   90.00
_cell.angle_gamma   90.00
#
_symmetry.space_group_name_H-M   'P 1'
#
loop_
_entity.id
_entity.type
_entity.pdbx_description
1 polymer ?
#
loop_
_entity_poly.entity_id
_entity_poly.type
_entity_poly.pdbx_seq_one_letter_code
_entity_poly.pdbx_strand_id
1 'polypeptide(L)'
;MDIPRHLRSLIQSFFVVSLLLGCSQTKIAEETSEFLKYEDKTNKFTISYPKDWTIDTMQKNATVLFNSPKESEQDVYTENITVKAFALPAEAISPMENYKDE
;
A
#
# COMPACT_ATOMS: atom_id res chain seq x y z
N MET A 1 -4.15 51.46 -29.86
CA MET A 1 -4.35 52.11 -28.55
C MET A 1 -3.21 51.62 -27.67
N ASP A 2 -2.16 52.44 -27.50
CA ASP A 2 -0.93 52.02 -26.84
C ASP A 2 -1.10 51.98 -25.33
N ILE A 3 -0.81 50.82 -24.76
CA ILE A 3 -0.86 50.62 -23.31
C ILE A 3 0.33 51.40 -22.70
N PRO A 4 0.09 52.36 -21.80
CA PRO A 4 1.16 53.14 -21.20
C PRO A 4 2.13 52.23 -20.46
N ARG A 5 3.43 52.52 -20.59
CA ARG A 5 4.54 51.66 -20.12
C ARG A 5 4.42 51.26 -18.65
N HIS A 6 3.87 52.14 -17.81
CA HIS A 6 3.62 51.89 -16.39
C HIS A 6 2.47 50.90 -16.15
N LEU A 7 1.42 50.93 -16.97
CA LEU A 7 0.27 50.02 -16.87
C LEU A 7 0.66 48.59 -17.26
N ARG A 8 1.56 48.43 -18.24
CA ARG A 8 2.15 47.14 -18.60
C ARG A 8 3.00 46.54 -17.47
N SER A 9 3.76 47.38 -16.77
CA SER A 9 4.56 46.96 -15.60
C SER A 9 3.67 46.48 -14.45
N LEU A 10 2.55 47.18 -14.21
CA LEU A 10 1.58 46.82 -13.15
C LEU A 10 0.84 45.51 -13.44
N ILE A 11 0.50 45.25 -14.70
CA ILE A 11 -0.15 43.99 -15.12
C ILE A 11 0.81 42.80 -14.96
N GLN A 12 2.09 42.96 -15.33
CA GLN A 12 3.08 41.90 -15.15
C GLN A 12 3.33 41.58 -13.67
N SER A 13 3.40 42.59 -12.80
CA SER A 13 3.57 42.33 -11.36
C SER A 13 2.35 41.64 -10.74
N PHE A 14 1.13 41.96 -11.20
CA PHE A 14 -0.09 41.28 -10.75
C PHE A 14 -0.09 39.79 -11.12
N PHE A 15 0.35 39.44 -12.34
CA PHE A 15 0.44 38.06 -12.80
C PHE A 15 1.45 37.21 -12.00
N VAL A 16 2.60 37.78 -11.65
CA VAL A 16 3.63 37.09 -10.84
C VAL A 16 3.13 36.85 -9.41
N VAL A 17 2.42 37.82 -8.82
CA VAL A 17 1.87 37.69 -7.46
C VAL A 17 0.76 36.64 -7.41
N SER A 18 -0.09 36.54 -8.44
CA SER A 18 -1.12 35.49 -8.54
C SER A 18 -0.53 34.09 -8.74
N LEU A 19 0.60 33.95 -9.44
CA LEU A 19 1.31 32.68 -9.58
C LEU A 19 1.95 32.21 -8.26
N LEU A 20 2.37 33.14 -7.39
CA LEU A 20 3.01 32.82 -6.11
C LEU A 20 2.01 32.59 -4.96
N LEU A 21 0.79 33.13 -5.05
CA LEU A 21 -0.29 32.91 -4.06
C LEU A 21 -1.11 31.63 -4.30
N GLY A 22 -0.83 30.88 -5.36
CA GLY A 22 -1.61 29.72 -5.81
C GLY A 22 -1.39 28.39 -5.06
N CYS A 23 -0.63 28.36 -3.96
CA CYS A 23 -0.40 27.12 -3.20
C CYS A 23 -0.63 27.34 -1.71
N SER A 24 -1.89 27.31 -1.27
CA SER A 24 -2.22 27.02 0.13
C SER A 24 -3.62 26.45 0.22
N GLN A 25 -3.73 25.20 -0.17
CA GLN A 25 -4.77 24.35 0.39
C GLN A 25 -4.17 22.97 0.67
N THR A 26 -3.25 22.93 1.64
CA THR A 26 -2.96 21.70 2.38
C THR A 26 -4.23 21.37 3.15
N LYS A 27 -5.18 20.70 2.47
CA LYS A 27 -6.17 19.89 3.15
C LYS A 27 -5.35 18.91 3.97
N ILE A 28 -5.42 19.03 5.28
CA ILE A 28 -5.00 17.97 6.19
C ILE A 28 -5.88 16.78 5.80
N ALA A 29 -5.35 15.91 4.95
CA ALA A 29 -5.96 14.62 4.71
C ALA A 29 -5.91 13.93 6.07
N GLU A 30 -7.08 13.63 6.63
CA GLU A 30 -7.19 12.59 7.64
C GLU A 30 -6.41 11.39 7.10
N GLU A 31 -5.29 11.05 7.74
CA GLU A 31 -4.58 9.80 7.49
C GLU A 31 -5.50 8.67 7.92
N THR A 32 -6.41 8.30 7.02
CA THR A 32 -7.23 7.11 7.15
C THR A 32 -6.29 5.92 7.01
N SER A 33 -5.79 5.42 8.14
CA SER A 33 -5.00 4.18 8.31
C SER A 33 -4.43 3.60 7.01
N GLU A 34 -3.12 3.80 6.79
CA GLU A 34 -2.38 3.29 5.63
C GLU A 34 -2.51 1.75 5.47
N PHE A 35 -2.93 1.06 6.53
CA PHE A 35 -3.07 -0.39 6.57
C PHE A 35 -4.53 -0.82 6.84
N LEU A 36 -4.92 -1.91 6.18
CA LEU A 36 -6.12 -2.70 6.47
C LEU A 36 -5.73 -3.97 7.24
N LYS A 37 -6.70 -4.59 7.92
CA LYS A 37 -6.48 -5.82 8.69
C LYS A 37 -7.22 -6.99 8.05
N TYR A 38 -6.50 -8.09 7.82
CA TYR A 38 -7.06 -9.39 7.46
C TYR A 38 -7.04 -10.31 8.69
N GLU A 39 -8.09 -11.11 8.85
CA GLU A 39 -8.24 -12.07 9.94
C GLU A 39 -8.76 -13.40 9.40
N ASP A 40 -7.99 -14.46 9.64
CA ASP A 40 -8.40 -15.84 9.41
C ASP A 40 -8.69 -16.49 10.77
N LYS A 41 -9.98 -16.62 11.09
CA LYS A 41 -10.45 -17.24 12.35
C LYS A 41 -10.23 -18.74 12.38
N THR A 42 -10.17 -19.40 11.23
CA THR A 42 -9.98 -20.85 11.11
C THR A 42 -8.54 -21.20 11.46
N ASN A 43 -7.58 -20.51 10.85
CA ASN A 43 -6.15 -20.71 11.08
C ASN A 43 -5.59 -19.82 12.21
N LYS A 44 -6.45 -19.02 12.85
CA LYS A 44 -6.15 -18.18 14.03
C LYS A 44 -4.99 -17.20 13.84
N PHE A 45 -4.91 -16.56 12.68
CA PHE A 45 -3.90 -15.54 12.41
C PHE A 45 -4.52 -14.23 11.92
N THR A 46 -3.80 -13.14 12.12
CA THR A 46 -4.14 -11.82 11.59
C THR A 46 -2.93 -11.19 10.95
N ILE A 47 -3.14 -10.41 9.89
CA ILE A 47 -2.09 -9.65 9.22
C ILE A 47 -2.62 -8.26 8.84
N SER A 48 -1.80 -7.24 9.10
CA SER A 48 -2.03 -5.90 8.58
C SER A 48 -1.31 -5.75 7.24
N TYR A 49 -1.97 -5.17 6.24
CA TYR A 49 -1.46 -5.01 4.88
C TYR A 49 -1.83 -3.64 4.33
N PRO A 50 -1.07 -3.07 3.38
CA PRO A 50 -1.36 -1.73 2.86
C PRO A 50 -2.73 -1.67 2.18
N LYS A 51 -3.42 -0.55 2.34
CA LYS A 51 -4.84 -0.39 1.95
C LYS A 51 -5.08 -0.50 0.44
N ASP A 52 -4.07 -0.21 -0.35
CA ASP A 52 -4.07 -0.26 -1.81
C ASP A 52 -3.71 -1.64 -2.39
N TRP A 53 -3.31 -2.60 -1.54
CA TRP A 53 -3.02 -3.96 -1.96
C TRP A 53 -4.30 -4.76 -2.20
N THR A 54 -4.23 -5.67 -3.17
CA THR A 54 -5.33 -6.58 -3.50
C THR A 54 -5.15 -7.92 -2.78
N ILE A 55 -6.27 -8.56 -2.43
CA ILE A 55 -6.28 -9.87 -1.75
C ILE A 55 -6.88 -10.93 -2.68
N ASP A 56 -6.22 -12.07 -2.78
CA ASP A 56 -6.72 -13.28 -3.44
C ASP A 56 -6.77 -14.44 -2.43
N THR A 57 -7.97 -14.95 -2.16
CA THR A 57 -8.24 -16.09 -1.27
C THR A 57 -8.61 -17.36 -2.01
N MET A 58 -8.63 -17.34 -3.34
CA MET A 58 -9.11 -18.45 -4.18
C MET A 58 -7.98 -19.33 -4.73
N GLN A 59 -6.72 -18.95 -4.50
CA GLN A 59 -5.57 -19.72 -4.97
C GLN A 59 -5.45 -21.06 -4.25
N LYS A 60 -5.43 -22.15 -5.02
CA LYS A 60 -5.33 -23.54 -4.53
C LYS A 60 -4.09 -23.83 -3.67
N ASN A 61 -3.04 -23.01 -3.77
CA ASN A 61 -1.75 -23.22 -3.12
C ASN A 61 -1.45 -22.21 -2.01
N ALA A 62 -2.34 -21.25 -1.74
CA ALA A 62 -2.16 -20.22 -0.73
C ALA A 62 -3.42 -20.09 0.12
N THR A 63 -3.28 -19.86 1.43
CA THR A 63 -4.43 -19.53 2.27
C THR A 63 -4.93 -18.12 1.93
N VAL A 64 -3.99 -17.20 1.70
CA VAL A 64 -4.26 -15.85 1.23
C VAL A 64 -3.00 -15.29 0.54
N LEU A 65 -3.21 -14.57 -0.55
CA LEU A 65 -2.19 -13.82 -1.27
C LEU A 65 -2.53 -12.33 -1.23
N PHE A 66 -1.56 -11.49 -0.87
CA PHE A 66 -1.65 -10.03 -0.92
C PHE A 66 -0.71 -9.52 -2.00
N ASN A 67 -1.18 -8.69 -2.93
CA ASN A 67 -0.37 -8.15 -4.02
C ASN A 67 -0.36 -6.63 -4.00
N SER A 68 0.82 -6.02 -4.17
CA SER A 68 0.94 -4.58 -4.37
C SER A 68 0.32 -4.15 -5.71
N PRO A 69 -0.17 -2.90 -5.82
CA PRO A 69 -0.46 -2.33 -7.13
C PRO A 69 0.85 -2.16 -7.90
N LYS A 70 0.77 -2.20 -9.23
CA LYS A 70 1.90 -1.81 -10.08
C LYS A 70 2.22 -0.33 -9.88
N GLU A 71 3.49 0.01 -9.77
CA GLU A 71 3.92 1.41 -9.72
C GLU A 71 3.88 2.07 -11.11
N SER A 72 4.14 1.29 -12.16
CA SER A 72 4.14 1.76 -13.55
C SER A 72 3.99 0.61 -14.55
N GLU A 73 3.89 0.93 -15.85
CA GLU A 73 3.90 -0.10 -16.91
C GLU A 73 5.26 -0.79 -17.07
N GLN A 74 6.33 -0.19 -16.55
CA GLN A 74 7.68 -0.78 -16.54
C GLN A 74 7.88 -1.70 -15.34
N ASP A 75 6.96 -1.68 -14.38
CA ASP A 75 6.95 -2.58 -13.24
C ASP A 75 6.38 -3.94 -13.65
N VAL A 76 7.29 -4.82 -14.06
CA VAL A 76 6.96 -6.18 -14.52
C VAL A 76 6.64 -7.10 -13.35
N TYR A 77 7.13 -6.81 -12.15
CA TYR A 77 7.03 -7.68 -10.98
C TYR A 77 6.54 -6.91 -9.75
N THR A 78 5.28 -7.10 -9.41
CA THR A 78 4.70 -6.55 -8.19
C THR A 78 5.17 -7.31 -6.95
N GLU A 79 5.34 -6.60 -5.84
CA GLU A 79 5.54 -7.18 -4.53
C GLU A 79 4.31 -7.99 -4.10
N ASN A 80 4.56 -9.06 -3.35
CA ASN A 80 3.49 -9.86 -2.82
C ASN A 80 3.87 -10.53 -1.50
N ILE A 81 2.86 -10.84 -0.70
CA ILE A 81 2.96 -11.63 0.52
C ILE A 81 2.03 -12.82 0.37
N THR A 82 2.58 -14.03 0.45
CA THR A 82 1.80 -15.26 0.48
C THR A 82 1.79 -15.83 1.88
N VAL A 83 0.60 -16.07 2.45
CA VAL A 83 0.45 -16.76 3.73
C VAL A 83 -0.14 -18.14 3.48
N LYS A 84 0.50 -19.16 4.06
CA LYS A 84 0.06 -20.54 4.00
C LYS A 84 -0.04 -21.11 5.40
N ALA A 85 -1.20 -21.66 5.74
CA ALA A 85 -1.39 -22.48 6.92
C ALA A 85 -1.55 -23.94 6.50
N PHE A 86 -0.78 -24.84 7.14
CA PHE A 86 -0.88 -26.27 6.91
C PHE A 86 -0.77 -27.01 8.25
N ALA A 87 -1.48 -28.14 8.35
CA ALA A 87 -1.34 -29.03 9.48
C ALA A 87 0.03 -29.73 9.42
N LEU A 88 0.73 -29.73 10.54
CA LEU A 88 1.96 -30.51 10.66
C LEU A 88 1.63 -32.01 10.79
N PRO A 89 2.45 -32.90 10.22
CA PRO A 89 2.28 -34.34 10.40
C PRO A 89 2.50 -34.74 11.86
N ALA A 90 1.96 -35.89 12.26
CA ALA A 90 1.97 -36.37 13.65
C ALA A 90 3.40 -36.49 14.21
N GLU A 91 4.33 -36.89 13.36
CA GLU A 91 5.74 -37.03 13.69
C GLU A 91 6.32 -35.67 14.11
N ALA A 92 6.05 -34.60 13.34
CA ALA A 92 6.58 -33.26 13.58
C ALA A 92 5.98 -32.53 14.80
N ILE A 93 4.86 -33.05 15.34
CA ILE A 93 4.23 -32.55 16.57
C ILE A 93 4.42 -33.50 17.76
N SER A 94 5.12 -34.62 17.56
CA SER A 94 5.42 -35.58 18.61
C SER A 94 6.38 -34.97 19.63
N PRO A 95 6.27 -35.33 20.93
CA PRO A 95 7.26 -34.98 21.94
C PRO A 95 8.68 -35.38 21.51
N MET A 96 9.67 -34.58 21.89
CA MET A 96 11.07 -34.80 21.49
C MET A 96 11.60 -36.16 21.98
N GLU A 97 11.06 -36.68 23.07
CA GLU A 97 11.38 -37.98 23.65
C GLU A 97 10.98 -39.17 22.75
N ASN A 98 10.07 -38.96 21.80
CA ASN A 98 9.65 -40.00 20.86
C ASN A 98 10.55 -40.10 19.62
N TYR A 99 11.47 -39.15 19.42
CA TYR A 99 12.46 -39.23 18.36
C TYR A 99 13.59 -40.14 18.85
N LYS A 100 13.80 -41.27 18.18
CA LYS A 100 14.96 -42.13 18.44
C LYS A 100 16.13 -41.60 17.62
N ASP A 101 17.27 -41.41 18.27
CA ASP A 101 18.54 -41.27 17.57
C ASP A 101 18.81 -42.60 16.85
N GLU A 102 18.62 -42.63 15.53
CA GLU A 102 19.03 -43.75 14.68
C GLU A 102 20.56 -43.78 14.50
#